data_AF-A0A7Y8JEN3-F1
#
_entry.id   AF-A0A7Y8JEN3-F1
#
_cell.length_a   1.000
_cell.length_b   1.000
_cell.length_c   1.000
_cell.angle_alpha   90.00
_cell.angle_beta   90.00
_cell.angle_gamma   90.00
#
_symmetry.space_group_name_H-M   'P 1'
#
loop_
_entity.id
_entity.type
_entity.pdbx_description
1 polymer ?
#
loop_
_entity_poly.entity_id
_entity_poly.type
_entity_poly.pdbx_seq_one_letter_code
_entity_poly.pdbx_strand_id
1 'polypeptide(L)'
;MPRPIKPFSAREKHLISQTLIERFGHPVALEPVDAELQLNLLKEEFALCPSIMWKENGANFIVFKTADERYRCLFFYNEAMLFGTGKDEYNNLGDCVVTLLQVHADQEEQSRKVRNALNSIDFSKANDGEEYFGPLIV
;
A
#
# COMPACT_ATOMS: atom_id res chain seq x y z
N MET A 1 -5.27 -29.78 -5.17
CA MET A 1 -4.20 -28.78 -5.05
C MET A 1 -4.51 -27.64 -6.01
N PRO A 2 -4.57 -26.39 -5.56
CA PRO A 2 -4.74 -25.25 -6.45
C PRO A 2 -3.59 -25.22 -7.47
N ARG A 3 -3.87 -24.84 -8.72
CA ARG A 3 -2.82 -24.73 -9.75
C ARG A 3 -1.80 -23.67 -9.32
N PRO A 4 -0.49 -23.93 -9.48
CA PRO A 4 0.54 -22.95 -9.14
C PRO A 4 0.39 -21.72 -10.04
N ILE A 5 0.36 -20.53 -9.43
CA ILE A 5 0.33 -19.26 -10.16
C ILE A 5 1.73 -18.97 -10.70
N LYS A 6 1.83 -18.54 -11.95
CA LYS A 6 3.12 -18.26 -12.58
C LYS A 6 3.80 -17.06 -11.92
N PRO A 7 5.13 -17.08 -11.75
CA PRO A 7 5.86 -15.93 -11.24
C PRO A 7 5.75 -14.73 -12.18
N PHE A 8 6.14 -13.55 -11.67
CA PHE A 8 6.30 -12.36 -12.49
C PHE A 8 7.39 -12.58 -13.56
N SER A 9 7.03 -12.34 -14.81
CA SER A 9 7.93 -12.31 -15.95
C SER A 9 8.91 -11.14 -15.87
N ALA A 10 10.00 -11.20 -16.64
CA ALA A 10 10.95 -10.11 -16.74
C ALA A 10 10.30 -8.80 -17.24
N ARG A 11 9.34 -8.89 -18.17
CA ARG A 11 8.58 -7.75 -18.68
C ARG A 11 7.72 -7.10 -17.59
N GLU A 12 7.03 -7.90 -16.79
CA GLU A 12 6.21 -7.39 -15.68
C GLU A 12 7.08 -6.71 -14.62
N LYS A 13 8.21 -7.32 -14.22
CA LYS A 13 9.16 -6.70 -13.28
C LYS A 13 9.75 -5.40 -13.80
N HIS A 14 10.09 -5.35 -15.09
CA HIS A 14 10.60 -4.14 -15.72
C HIS A 14 9.54 -3.03 -15.74
N LEU A 15 8.28 -3.36 -16.02
CA LEU A 15 7.17 -2.41 -15.98
C LEU A 15 7.01 -1.80 -14.58
N ILE A 16 7.00 -2.61 -13.52
CA ILE A 16 6.95 -2.11 -12.14
C ILE A 16 8.15 -1.17 -11.89
N SER A 17 9.37 -1.61 -12.22
CA SER A 17 10.58 -0.82 -12.01
C SER A 17 10.55 0.54 -12.72
N GLN A 18 10.11 0.58 -13.98
CA GLN A 18 9.97 1.84 -14.73
C GLN A 18 8.94 2.78 -14.07
N THR A 19 7.77 2.26 -13.70
CA THR A 19 6.75 3.07 -13.01
C THR A 19 7.26 3.65 -11.68
N LEU A 20 8.05 2.89 -10.91
CA LEU A 20 8.66 3.40 -9.68
C LEU A 20 9.71 4.48 -9.95
N ILE A 21 10.54 4.32 -10.98
CA ILE A 21 11.52 5.34 -11.39
C ILE A 21 10.83 6.63 -11.81
N GLU A 22 9.76 6.54 -12.61
CA GLU A 22 8.97 7.71 -13.02
C GLU A 22 8.33 8.42 -11.82
N ARG A 23 7.88 7.66 -10.81
CA ARG A 23 7.24 8.19 -9.61
C ARG A 23 8.22 8.85 -8.63
N PHE A 24 9.32 8.17 -8.33
CA PHE A 24 10.25 8.55 -7.26
C PHE A 24 11.54 9.22 -7.76
N GLY A 25 11.81 9.15 -9.07
CA GLY A 25 12.99 9.76 -9.69
C GLY A 25 14.28 8.96 -9.54
N HIS A 26 14.23 7.76 -8.93
CA HIS A 26 15.37 6.87 -8.78
C HIS A 26 14.95 5.39 -8.82
N PRO A 27 15.90 4.46 -9.08
CA PRO A 27 15.62 3.04 -8.99
C PRO A 27 15.23 2.63 -7.57
N VAL A 28 14.16 1.84 -7.45
CA VAL A 28 13.69 1.23 -6.20
C VAL A 28 13.91 -0.28 -6.28
N ALA A 29 14.45 -0.88 -5.21
CA ALA A 29 14.71 -2.32 -5.16
C ALA A 29 13.40 -3.11 -5.09
N LEU A 30 13.21 -4.02 -6.05
CA LEU A 30 12.08 -4.94 -6.07
C LEU A 30 12.48 -6.24 -5.38
N GLU A 31 11.70 -6.65 -4.39
CA GLU A 31 11.87 -7.90 -3.63
C GLU A 31 10.80 -8.90 -4.06
N PRO A 32 11.17 -9.96 -4.80
CA PRO A 32 10.25 -11.07 -5.07
C PRO A 32 10.00 -11.86 -3.80
N VAL A 33 8.74 -12.00 -3.43
CA VAL A 33 8.28 -12.75 -2.26
C VAL A 33 7.11 -13.65 -2.65
N ASP A 34 6.84 -14.67 -1.86
CA ASP A 34 5.63 -15.47 -1.97
C ASP A 34 4.71 -15.15 -0.79
N ALA A 35 3.45 -14.81 -1.09
CA ALA A 35 2.48 -14.41 -0.08
C ALA A 35 1.30 -15.38 -0.06
N GLU A 36 0.82 -15.74 1.12
CA GLU A 36 -0.38 -16.56 1.28
C GLU A 36 -1.62 -15.67 1.29
N LEU A 37 -2.50 -15.85 0.30
CA LEU A 37 -3.71 -15.04 0.14
C LEU A 37 -4.96 -15.90 0.07
N GLN A 38 -5.99 -15.48 0.80
CA GLN A 38 -7.33 -15.99 0.61
C GLN A 38 -7.97 -15.32 -0.61
N LEU A 39 -7.98 -16.03 -1.74
CA LEU A 39 -8.49 -15.46 -3.01
C LEU A 39 -10.02 -15.40 -3.06
N ASN A 40 -10.69 -16.31 -2.35
CA ASN A 40 -12.13 -16.43 -2.28
C ASN A 40 -12.59 -16.45 -0.81
N LEU A 41 -13.35 -15.44 -0.41
CA LEU A 41 -13.83 -15.28 0.97
C LEU A 41 -14.81 -16.37 1.41
N LEU A 42 -15.42 -17.11 0.46
CA LEU A 42 -16.31 -18.23 0.75
C LEU A 42 -15.57 -19.56 0.95
N LYS A 43 -14.24 -19.57 0.80
CA LYS A 43 -13.40 -20.76 0.93
C LYS A 43 -12.30 -20.51 1.95
N GLU A 44 -12.04 -21.48 2.82
CA GLU A 44 -10.93 -21.43 3.80
C GLU A 44 -9.56 -21.75 3.17
N GLU A 45 -9.45 -21.70 1.85
CA GLU A 45 -8.22 -22.03 1.12
C GLU A 45 -7.36 -20.79 0.90
N PHE A 46 -6.10 -20.87 1.34
CA PHE A 46 -5.06 -19.92 1.01
C PHE A 46 -4.29 -20.39 -0.23
N ALA A 47 -4.00 -19.45 -1.13
CA ALA A 47 -3.16 -19.68 -2.29
C ALA A 47 -1.82 -18.98 -2.11
N LEU A 48 -0.73 -19.69 -2.39
CA LEU A 48 0.60 -19.10 -2.45
C LEU A 48 0.71 -18.30 -3.76
N CYS A 49 0.75 -16.98 -3.64
CA CYS A 49 0.77 -16.04 -4.74
C CYS A 49 2.16 -15.41 -4.88
N PRO A 50 2.80 -15.51 -6.06
CA PRO A 50 3.98 -14.73 -6.36
C PRO A 50 3.67 -13.25 -6.19
N SER A 51 4.57 -12.55 -5.51
CA SER A 51 4.40 -11.16 -5.12
C SER A 51 5.68 -10.37 -5.36
N ILE A 52 5.53 -9.07 -5.60
CA ILE A 52 6.64 -8.11 -5.63
C ILE A 52 6.39 -7.10 -4.53
N MET A 53 7.35 -7.00 -3.61
CA MET A 53 7.35 -6.02 -2.53
C MET A 53 8.44 -4.98 -2.78
N TRP A 54 8.20 -3.75 -2.34
CA TRP A 54 9.23 -2.72 -2.24
C TRP A 54 8.91 -1.77 -1.11
N LYS A 55 9.90 -0.98 -0.69
CA LYS A 55 9.77 -0.01 0.38
C LYS A 55 10.21 1.35 -0.10
N GLU A 56 9.40 2.37 0.15
CA GLU A 56 9.71 3.76 -0.21
C GLU A 56 8.97 4.73 0.71
N ASN A 57 9.58 5.87 1.04
CA ASN A 57 8.97 6.91 1.92
C ASN A 57 8.41 6.39 3.26
N GLY A 58 8.96 5.29 3.80
CA GLY A 58 8.49 4.67 5.05
C GLY A 58 7.27 3.77 4.91
N ALA A 59 6.69 3.64 3.71
CA ALA A 59 5.64 2.68 3.39
C ALA A 59 6.22 1.43 2.73
N ASN A 60 5.61 0.28 3.01
CA ASN A 60 5.84 -0.98 2.29
C ASN A 60 4.70 -1.18 1.31
N PHE A 61 5.04 -1.50 0.07
CA PHE A 61 4.10 -1.74 -1.01
C PHE A 61 4.21 -3.17 -1.44
N ILE A 62 3.10 -3.79 -1.78
CA ILE A 62 3.08 -5.15 -2.29
C ILE A 62 2.04 -5.32 -3.39
N VAL A 63 2.46 -5.98 -4.47
CA VAL A 63 1.60 -6.38 -5.58
C VAL A 63 1.61 -7.90 -5.66
N PHE A 64 0.43 -8.48 -5.59
CA PHE A 64 0.18 -9.91 -5.65
C PHE A 64 -0.28 -10.29 -7.05
N LYS A 65 0.28 -11.36 -7.60
CA LYS A 65 -0.25 -12.01 -8.81
C LYS A 65 -1.20 -13.12 -8.37
N THR A 66 -2.50 -12.92 -8.56
CA THR A 66 -3.55 -13.86 -8.12
C THR A 66 -3.94 -14.87 -9.20
N ALA A 67 -3.67 -14.54 -10.47
CA ALA A 67 -3.71 -15.46 -11.60
C ALA A 67 -2.93 -14.89 -12.80
N ASP A 68 -3.02 -15.55 -13.96
CA ASP A 68 -2.56 -14.95 -15.22
C ASP A 68 -3.35 -13.67 -15.49
N GLU A 69 -2.63 -12.55 -15.68
CA GLU A 69 -3.19 -11.21 -15.89
C GLU A 69 -4.17 -10.75 -14.81
N ARG A 70 -4.01 -11.22 -13.56
CA ARG A 70 -4.84 -10.78 -12.42
C ARG A 70 -3.96 -10.39 -11.25
N TYR A 71 -4.20 -9.19 -10.74
CA TYR A 71 -3.35 -8.56 -9.74
C TYR A 71 -4.17 -7.93 -8.61
N ARG A 72 -3.66 -8.03 -7.39
CA ARG A 72 -4.13 -7.27 -6.23
C ARG A 72 -2.97 -6.47 -5.68
N CYS A 73 -3.26 -5.41 -4.94
CA CYS A 73 -2.22 -4.59 -4.34
C CYS A 73 -2.71 -3.96 -3.05
N LEU A 74 -1.75 -3.69 -2.17
CA LEU A 74 -1.93 -2.90 -0.96
C LEU A 74 -0.60 -2.25 -0.58
N PHE A 75 -0.67 -1.25 0.28
CA PHE A 75 0.50 -0.73 0.96
C PHE A 75 0.22 -0.62 2.46
N PHE A 76 1.28 -0.57 3.26
CA PHE A 76 1.17 -0.51 4.70
C PHE A 76 2.40 0.14 5.34
N TYR A 77 2.17 0.86 6.43
CA TYR A 77 3.27 1.40 7.26
C TYR A 77 3.65 0.41 8.38
N ASN A 78 2.67 -0.35 8.87
CA ASN A 78 2.80 -1.38 9.89
C ASN A 78 1.60 -2.35 9.79
N GLU A 79 1.55 -3.36 10.65
CA GLU A 79 0.50 -4.39 10.67
C GLU A 79 -0.91 -3.88 10.99
N ALA A 80 -1.04 -2.69 11.60
CA ALA A 80 -2.32 -2.08 11.90
C ALA A 80 -2.80 -1.11 10.81
N MET A 81 -1.91 -0.69 9.91
CA MET A 81 -2.16 0.38 8.93
C MET A 81 -2.01 -0.17 7.51
N LEU A 82 -2.97 -1.00 7.10
CA LEU A 82 -3.05 -1.56 5.74
C LEU A 82 -4.05 -0.77 4.90
N PHE A 83 -3.64 -0.42 3.69
CA PHE A 83 -4.42 0.35 2.74
C PHE A 83 -4.50 -0.38 1.41
N GLY A 84 -5.73 -0.69 1.00
CA GLY A 84 -6.02 -1.14 -0.36
C GLY A 84 -6.41 0.04 -1.26
N THR A 85 -6.55 -0.22 -2.55
CA THR A 85 -6.99 0.78 -3.53
C THR A 85 -8.51 0.91 -3.65
N GLY A 86 -9.28 0.12 -2.91
CA GLY A 86 -10.74 0.01 -3.05
C GLY A 86 -11.20 -0.82 -4.25
N LYS A 87 -10.27 -1.33 -5.08
CA LYS A 87 -10.55 -2.26 -6.18
C LYS A 87 -10.02 -3.65 -5.84
N ASP A 88 -10.91 -4.63 -5.86
CA ASP A 88 -10.60 -6.01 -5.43
C ASP A 88 -9.57 -6.70 -6.32
N GLU A 89 -9.58 -6.46 -7.63
CA GLU A 89 -8.70 -7.11 -8.58
C GLU A 89 -8.52 -6.27 -9.85
N TYR A 90 -7.30 -6.27 -10.38
CA TYR A 90 -6.90 -5.60 -11.62
C TYR A 90 -6.58 -6.64 -12.68
N ASN A 91 -6.93 -6.36 -13.93
CA ASN A 91 -6.57 -7.15 -15.10
C ASN A 91 -5.33 -6.61 -15.85
N ASN A 92 -4.75 -5.50 -15.37
CA ASN A 92 -3.58 -4.86 -15.93
C ASN A 92 -2.63 -4.48 -14.79
N LEU A 93 -1.36 -4.87 -14.92
CA LEU A 93 -0.34 -4.62 -13.89
C LEU A 93 0.00 -3.14 -13.76
N GLY A 94 0.06 -2.40 -14.88
CA GLY A 94 0.33 -0.97 -14.88
C GLY A 94 -0.73 -0.19 -14.12
N ASP A 95 -2.01 -0.44 -14.43
CA ASP A 95 -3.13 0.19 -13.71
C ASP A 95 -3.08 -0.16 -12.21
N CYS A 96 -2.76 -1.42 -11.88
CA CYS A 96 -2.63 -1.86 -10.50
C CYS A 96 -1.57 -1.05 -9.74
N VAL A 97 -0.36 -0.93 -10.29
CA VAL A 97 0.74 -0.19 -9.66
C VAL A 97 0.47 1.32 -9.63
N VAL A 98 -0.03 1.89 -10.72
CA VAL A 98 -0.31 3.34 -10.79
C VAL A 98 -1.40 3.74 -9.81
N THR A 99 -2.52 2.99 -9.75
CA THR A 99 -3.57 3.29 -8.77
C THR A 99 -3.06 3.13 -7.34
N LEU A 100 -2.23 2.12 -7.05
CA LEU A 100 -1.61 1.96 -5.73
C LEU A 100 -0.83 3.20 -5.31
N LEU A 101 0.02 3.73 -6.21
CA LEU A 101 0.85 4.91 -5.94
C LEU A 101 0.03 6.20 -5.82
N GLN A 102 -1.07 6.31 -6.57
CA GLN A 102 -2.01 7.44 -6.46
C GLN A 102 -2.72 7.43 -5.11
N VAL A 103 -3.28 6.30 -4.70
CA VAL A 103 -3.96 6.17 -3.40
C VAL A 103 -2.99 6.44 -2.25
N HIS A 104 -1.74 6.00 -2.35
CA HIS A 104 -0.70 6.37 -1.38
C HIS A 104 -0.49 7.88 -1.29
N ALA A 105 -0.37 8.57 -2.44
CA ALA A 105 -0.18 10.02 -2.47
C ALA A 105 -1.36 10.76 -1.83
N ASP A 106 -2.59 10.32 -2.10
CA ASP A 106 -3.82 10.89 -1.52
C ASP A 106 -3.85 10.69 0.01
N GLN A 107 -3.43 9.51 0.50
CA GLN A 107 -3.34 9.24 1.94
C GLN A 107 -2.26 10.09 2.63
N GLU A 108 -1.10 10.30 2.00
CA GLU A 108 -0.06 11.21 2.51
C GLU A 108 -0.56 12.66 2.57
N GLU A 109 -1.27 13.11 1.54
CA GLU A 109 -1.85 14.45 1.52
C GLU A 109 -2.92 14.61 2.60
N GLN A 110 -3.82 13.64 2.75
CA GLN A 110 -4.88 13.68 3.75
C GLN A 110 -4.30 13.66 5.17
N SER A 111 -3.31 12.81 5.43
CA SER A 111 -2.61 12.76 6.72
C SER A 111 -1.93 14.09 7.05
N ARG A 112 -1.30 14.73 6.05
CA ARG A 112 -0.69 16.05 6.19
C ARG A 112 -1.72 17.13 6.50
N LYS A 113 -2.86 17.14 5.79
CA LYS A 113 -3.97 18.08 6.04
C LYS A 113 -4.51 17.96 7.46
N VAL A 114 -4.77 16.73 7.92
CA VAL A 114 -5.23 16.47 9.29
C VAL A 114 -4.20 16.95 10.32
N ARG A 115 -2.91 16.63 10.13
CA ARG A 115 -1.84 17.09 11.03
C ARG A 115 -1.73 18.61 11.08
N ASN A 116 -1.83 19.27 9.93
CA ASN A 116 -1.77 20.73 9.85
C ASN A 116 -3.00 21.37 10.50
N ALA A 117 -4.19 20.79 10.32
CA ALA A 117 -5.41 21.25 10.98
C ALA A 117 -5.27 21.20 12.50
N LEU A 118 -4.76 20.09 13.05
CA LEU A 118 -4.50 19.95 14.49
C LEU A 118 -3.49 20.98 15.01
N ASN A 119 -2.42 21.25 14.26
CA ASN A 119 -1.43 22.28 14.63
C ASN A 119 -1.98 23.72 14.55
N SER A 120 -3.01 23.97 13.72
CA SER A 120 -3.65 25.29 13.60
C SER A 120 -4.66 25.59 14.71
N ILE A 121 -5.03 24.58 15.50
CA ILE A 121 -5.87 24.77 16.69
C ILE A 121 -4.99 25.39 17.78
N ASP A 122 -5.25 26.66 18.07
CA ASP A 122 -4.63 27.37 19.17
C ASP A 122 -5.30 26.94 20.50
N PHE A 123 -4.78 25.87 21.11
CA PHE A 123 -5.27 25.38 22.41
C PHE A 123 -5.10 26.40 23.54
N SER A 124 -4.31 27.47 23.35
CA SER A 124 -4.22 28.55 24.34
C SER A 124 -5.49 29.40 24.42
N LYS A 125 -6.34 29.38 23.38
CA LYS A 125 -7.64 30.09 23.35
C LYS A 125 -8.83 29.27 23.85
N ALA A 126 -8.63 27.98 24.12
CA ALA A 126 -9.63 27.11 24.74
C ALA A 126 -9.47 27.02 26.26
N ASN A 127 -8.52 27.78 26.83
CA ASN A 127 -8.19 27.72 28.24
C ASN A 127 -9.05 28.72 29.05
N ASP A 128 -10.14 28.24 29.64
CA ASP A 128 -10.91 28.96 30.68
C ASP A 128 -10.19 28.93 32.06
N GLY A 129 -8.88 28.65 32.09
CA GLY A 129 -8.02 28.68 33.29
C GLY A 129 -7.69 27.32 33.90
N GLU A 130 -8.07 26.21 33.27
CA GLU A 130 -7.76 24.85 33.74
C GLU A 130 -6.62 24.26 32.87
N GLU A 131 -5.53 23.81 33.51
CA GLU A 131 -4.35 23.25 32.85
C GLU A 131 -4.70 21.95 32.09
N TYR A 132 -4.74 22.03 30.74
CA TYR A 132 -5.07 20.91 29.89
C TYR A 132 -3.88 19.95 29.69
N PHE A 133 -3.98 18.75 30.24
CA PHE A 133 -3.10 17.63 29.90
C PHE A 133 -3.63 16.96 28.63
N GLY A 134 -2.98 17.21 27.50
CA GLY A 134 -3.30 16.53 26.23
C GLY A 134 -3.18 15.00 26.33
N PRO A 135 -3.86 14.25 25.44
CA PRO A 135 -3.82 12.79 25.51
C PRO A 135 -2.39 12.27 25.32
N LEU A 136 -1.90 11.48 26.28
CA LEU A 136 -0.67 10.71 26.10
C LEU A 136 -0.90 9.68 24.98
N ILE A 137 -0.21 9.88 23.87
CA ILE A 137 -0.04 8.83 22.87
C ILE A 137 1.16 8.01 23.34
N VAL A 138 0.90 6.80 23.84
CA VAL A 138 1.90 5.82 24.28
C VAL A 138 2.28 4.91 23.11
#